data_AF-A0A7W2AGW5-F1
#
_entry.id   AF-A0A7W2AGW5-F1
#
_cell.length_a   1.000
_cell.length_b   1.000
_cell.length_c   1.000
_cell.angle_alpha   90.00
_cell.angle_beta   90.00
_cell.angle_gamma   90.00
#
_symmetry.space_group_name_H-M   'P 1'
#
loop_
_entity.id
_entity.type
_entity.pdbx_description
1 polymer ?
#
loop_
_entity_poly.entity_id
_entity_poly.type
_entity_poly.pdbx_seq_one_letter_code
_entity_poly.pdbx_strand_id
1 'polypeptide(L)'
;MTKTALIMNPAGVAAVLAVLIAISFWLDRCFRFFSYLGTAILVISGGAILVNLGIIPPSIAQNPDDLNPVYEFANDYCVPLSIVLLLLSADLKSLRHMGKPALISFALASLGTAVGAIIGVWVTADGIGAEAWKIAGQFCASYIGGGVNYAAVGAAFHTSQSMYATGAAADNIMTNLWMVATAILPSLLRKYYSSVYQPGRHVEKAEEDYQKKKEISIYDMVILAAVAFVVVAVSDWLAPIINKGIGFEIPSVIWYTTFAILITLFTPMNRVNGGAEWGNFLLHFFFATMGAGTILSTLVDKGPVVFLFLVILVGIHAFIVFGFGKWFKIDVEVLAVASQATVGGPSTALALASSKRWVSLITPGVLMGLLGYAIGNYAGIAVGNWVKLLLH
;
A
#
# COMPACT_ATOMS: atom_id res chain seq x y z
N MET A 1 -28.58 -22.26 4.03
CA MET A 1 -28.57 -22.56 5.47
C MET A 1 -27.30 -21.99 6.06
N THR A 2 -27.38 -20.80 6.66
CA THR A 2 -26.26 -20.19 7.40
C THR A 2 -26.00 -21.04 8.63
N LYS A 3 -24.94 -21.84 8.61
CA LYS A 3 -24.40 -22.39 9.85
C LYS A 3 -24.05 -21.19 10.73
N THR A 4 -24.71 -21.07 11.88
CA THR A 4 -24.29 -20.13 12.93
C THR A 4 -22.81 -20.39 13.20
N ALA A 5 -21.98 -19.35 13.13
CA ALA A 5 -20.55 -19.53 13.32
C ALA A 5 -20.25 -20.04 14.74
N LEU A 6 -19.16 -20.78 14.89
CA LEU A 6 -18.79 -21.40 16.16
C LEU A 6 -18.48 -20.37 17.25
N ILE A 7 -17.86 -19.24 16.87
CA ILE A 7 -17.45 -18.18 17.79
C ILE A 7 -18.13 -16.87 17.37
N MET A 8 -19.13 -16.44 18.14
CA MET A 8 -19.90 -15.22 17.84
C MET A 8 -19.56 -14.05 18.78
N ASN A 9 -19.01 -14.31 19.97
CA ASN A 9 -18.77 -13.25 20.95
C ASN A 9 -17.58 -12.36 20.53
N PRO A 10 -17.63 -11.04 20.78
CA PRO A 10 -16.59 -10.10 20.32
C PRO A 10 -15.18 -10.49 20.78
N ALA A 11 -15.00 -10.83 22.05
CA ALA A 11 -13.69 -11.24 22.57
C ALA A 11 -13.16 -12.51 21.89
N GLY A 12 -14.03 -13.47 21.56
CA GLY A 12 -13.66 -14.69 20.85
C GLY A 12 -13.23 -14.40 19.41
N VAL A 13 -13.98 -13.57 18.69
CA VAL A 13 -13.62 -13.15 17.33
C VAL A 13 -12.28 -12.41 17.34
N ALA A 14 -12.11 -11.44 18.25
CA ALA A 14 -10.85 -10.71 18.40
C ALA A 14 -9.65 -11.64 18.69
N ALA A 15 -9.84 -12.63 19.58
CA ALA A 15 -8.81 -13.62 19.88
C ALA A 15 -8.42 -14.45 18.64
N VAL A 16 -9.41 -14.91 17.87
CA VAL A 16 -9.16 -15.67 16.64
C VAL A 16 -8.40 -14.84 15.60
N LEU A 17 -8.81 -13.58 15.37
CA LEU A 17 -8.12 -12.70 14.43
C LEU A 17 -6.69 -12.38 14.89
N ALA A 18 -6.48 -12.11 16.18
CA ALA A 18 -5.16 -11.85 16.72
C ALA A 18 -4.23 -13.07 16.61
N VAL A 19 -4.74 -14.28 16.90
CA VAL A 19 -4.01 -15.54 16.73
C VAL A 19 -3.69 -15.78 15.26
N LEU A 20 -4.63 -15.52 14.35
CA LEU A 20 -4.39 -15.61 12.92
C LEU A 20 -3.22 -14.71 12.49
N ILE A 21 -3.23 -13.43 12.90
CA ILE A 21 -2.14 -12.49 12.58
C ILE A 21 -0.81 -13.01 13.14
N ALA A 22 -0.77 -13.46 14.39
CA ALA A 22 0.44 -14.00 15.01
C ALA A 22 0.97 -15.24 14.25
N ILE A 23 0.09 -16.17 13.87
CA ILE A 23 0.45 -17.36 13.07
C ILE A 23 0.96 -16.93 11.69
N SER A 24 0.33 -15.97 11.02
CA SER A 24 0.76 -15.49 9.71
C SER A 24 2.17 -14.89 9.74
N PHE A 25 2.49 -14.07 10.74
CA PHE A 25 3.84 -13.53 10.94
C PHE A 25 4.85 -14.63 11.31
N TRP A 26 4.46 -15.59 12.14
CA TRP A 26 5.31 -16.73 12.47
C TRP A 26 5.61 -17.59 11.23
N LEU A 27 4.61 -17.86 10.40
CA LEU A 27 4.76 -18.61 9.16
C LEU A 27 5.69 -17.91 8.17
N ASP A 28 5.46 -16.62 7.93
CA ASP A 28 6.30 -15.76 7.09
C ASP A 28 7.77 -15.79 7.54
N ARG A 29 8.01 -15.67 8.85
CA ARG A 29 9.37 -15.66 9.41
C ARG A 29 10.06 -17.03 9.38
N CYS A 30 9.33 -18.11 9.61
CA CYS A 30 9.91 -19.44 9.80
C CYS A 30 10.03 -20.23 8.49
N PHE A 31 9.22 -19.94 7.47
CA PHE A 31 9.10 -20.77 6.28
C PHE A 31 9.16 -19.95 5.00
N ARG A 32 10.13 -20.30 4.14
CA ARG A 32 10.38 -19.61 2.87
C ARG A 32 9.16 -19.58 1.94
N PHE A 33 8.36 -20.65 1.90
CA PHE A 33 7.14 -20.70 1.09
C PHE A 33 6.14 -19.62 1.48
N PHE A 34 5.90 -19.43 2.78
CA PHE A 34 4.97 -18.44 3.29
C PHE A 34 5.52 -17.02 3.17
N SER A 35 6.84 -16.85 3.26
CA SER A 35 7.51 -15.56 2.99
C SER A 35 7.30 -15.06 1.56
N TYR A 36 7.18 -15.95 0.58
CA TYR A 36 6.85 -15.55 -0.79
C TYR A 36 5.42 -15.01 -0.94
N LEU A 37 4.48 -15.50 -0.15
CA LEU A 37 3.08 -15.03 -0.13
C LEU A 37 2.94 -13.70 0.61
N GLY A 38 3.77 -13.45 1.62
CA GLY A 38 3.72 -12.26 2.46
C GLY A 38 2.57 -12.28 3.47
N THR A 39 2.79 -11.64 4.61
CA THR A 39 1.88 -11.67 5.77
C THR A 39 0.46 -11.20 5.46
N ALA A 40 0.30 -10.17 4.61
CA ALA A 40 -1.02 -9.65 4.24
C ALA A 40 -1.90 -10.72 3.58
N ILE A 41 -1.36 -11.48 2.64
CA ILE A 41 -2.09 -12.57 1.96
C ILE A 41 -2.41 -13.69 2.93
N LEU A 42 -1.47 -14.06 3.79
CA LEU A 42 -1.71 -15.10 4.80
C LEU A 42 -2.85 -14.73 5.75
N VAL A 43 -2.93 -13.47 6.15
CA VAL A 43 -3.99 -12.97 7.02
C VAL A 43 -5.33 -12.92 6.26
N ILE A 44 -5.37 -12.38 5.04
CA ILE A 44 -6.61 -12.32 4.23
C ILE A 44 -7.13 -13.72 3.93
N SER A 45 -6.28 -14.61 3.41
CA SER A 45 -6.65 -15.99 3.09
C SER A 45 -7.03 -16.78 4.33
N GLY A 46 -6.33 -16.59 5.45
CA GLY A 46 -6.69 -17.22 6.71
C GLY A 46 -8.06 -16.77 7.22
N GLY A 47 -8.36 -15.46 7.17
CA GLY A 47 -9.70 -14.94 7.51
C GLY A 47 -10.79 -15.52 6.61
N ALA A 48 -10.52 -15.62 5.31
CA ALA A 48 -11.43 -16.24 4.34
C ALA A 48 -11.68 -17.73 4.65
N ILE A 49 -10.63 -18.48 4.99
CA ILE A 49 -10.77 -19.89 5.40
C ILE A 49 -11.63 -20.00 6.67
N LEU A 50 -11.36 -19.19 7.69
CA LEU A 50 -12.07 -19.24 8.97
C LEU A 50 -13.57 -18.95 8.83
N VAL A 51 -13.95 -17.93 8.04
CA VAL A 51 -15.37 -17.62 7.80
C VAL A 51 -16.05 -18.69 6.97
N ASN A 52 -15.40 -19.21 5.92
CA ASN A 52 -16.00 -20.23 5.06
C ASN A 52 -16.13 -21.60 5.76
N LEU A 53 -15.28 -21.88 6.76
CA LEU A 53 -15.42 -23.04 7.65
C LEU A 53 -16.48 -22.82 8.76
N GLY A 54 -17.03 -21.60 8.90
CA GLY A 54 -17.99 -21.25 9.93
C GLY A 54 -17.37 -21.14 11.34
N ILE A 55 -16.08 -20.84 11.45
CA ILE A 55 -15.41 -20.65 12.75
C ILE A 55 -15.74 -19.27 13.33
N ILE A 56 -15.71 -18.24 12.48
CA ILE A 56 -16.05 -16.85 12.81
C ILE A 56 -17.23 -16.37 11.94
N PRO A 57 -18.03 -15.39 12.41
CA PRO A 57 -19.09 -14.79 11.61
C PRO A 57 -18.51 -14.01 10.43
N PRO A 58 -19.27 -13.85 9.33
CA PRO A 58 -18.86 -12.99 8.22
C PRO A 58 -18.72 -11.54 8.68
N SER A 59 -17.74 -10.83 8.14
CA SER A 59 -17.57 -9.38 8.34
C SER A 59 -18.49 -8.53 7.46
N ILE A 60 -19.50 -9.17 6.86
CA ILE A 60 -20.57 -8.55 6.09
C ILE A 60 -21.88 -9.00 6.73
N ALA A 61 -22.69 -8.04 7.14
CA ALA A 61 -24.01 -8.28 7.72
C ALA A 61 -25.09 -7.62 6.86
N GLN A 62 -26.29 -8.22 6.80
CA GLN A 62 -27.43 -7.64 6.08
C GLN A 62 -27.99 -6.42 6.83
N ASN A 63 -28.03 -6.50 8.16
CA ASN A 63 -28.31 -5.37 9.04
C ASN A 63 -27.00 -4.94 9.71
N PRO A 64 -26.70 -3.64 9.78
CA PRO A 64 -25.51 -3.13 10.48
C PRO A 64 -25.42 -3.59 11.93
N ASP A 65 -26.56 -3.65 12.64
CA ASP A 65 -26.62 -4.06 14.05
C ASP A 65 -26.23 -5.53 14.29
N ASP A 66 -26.20 -6.35 13.23
CA ASP A 66 -25.78 -7.75 13.30
C ASP A 66 -24.26 -7.92 13.08
N LEU A 67 -23.55 -6.85 12.72
CA LEU A 67 -22.11 -6.90 12.50
C LEU A 67 -21.38 -7.07 13.84
N ASN A 68 -20.38 -7.94 13.88
CA ASN A 68 -19.57 -8.08 15.08
C ASN A 68 -18.80 -6.77 15.36
N PRO A 69 -18.85 -6.21 16.59
CA PRO A 69 -18.17 -4.95 16.93
C PRO A 69 -16.67 -4.93 16.67
N VAL A 70 -16.02 -6.10 16.62
CA VAL A 70 -14.59 -6.20 16.28
C VAL A 70 -14.34 -5.78 14.83
N TYR A 71 -15.27 -6.08 13.92
CA TYR A 71 -15.18 -5.69 12.52
C TYR A 71 -15.43 -4.20 12.33
N GLU A 72 -16.37 -3.61 13.08
CA GLU A 72 -16.56 -2.16 13.15
C GLU A 72 -15.30 -1.45 13.64
N PHE A 73 -14.74 -1.92 14.76
CA PHE A 73 -13.49 -1.37 15.31
C PHE A 73 -12.35 -1.38 14.28
N ALA A 74 -12.22 -2.46 13.50
CA ALA A 74 -11.19 -2.55 12.48
C ALA A 74 -11.35 -1.50 11.36
N ASN A 75 -12.59 -1.25 10.92
CA ASN A 75 -12.86 -0.28 9.86
C ASN A 75 -12.72 1.16 10.39
N ASP A 76 -13.30 1.44 11.56
CA ASP A 76 -13.43 2.79 12.08
C ASP A 76 -12.15 3.30 12.74
N TYR A 77 -11.33 2.41 13.29
CA TYR A 77 -10.12 2.80 14.03
C TYR A 77 -8.84 2.22 13.43
N CYS A 78 -8.78 0.92 13.13
CA CYS A 78 -7.51 0.32 12.68
C CYS A 78 -7.02 0.93 11.37
N VAL A 79 -7.90 1.15 10.38
CA VAL A 79 -7.53 1.78 9.10
C VAL A 79 -7.00 3.21 9.30
N PRO A 80 -7.79 4.18 9.84
CA PRO A 80 -7.31 5.57 9.93
C PRO A 80 -6.08 5.71 10.83
N LEU A 81 -6.03 5.00 11.96
CA LEU A 81 -4.86 5.02 12.83
C LEU A 81 -3.62 4.44 12.13
N SER A 82 -3.75 3.34 11.38
CA SER A 82 -2.62 2.76 10.65
C SER A 82 -2.03 3.75 9.64
N ILE A 83 -2.88 4.45 8.88
CA ILE A 83 -2.47 5.46 7.90
C ILE A 83 -1.68 6.57 8.59
N VAL A 84 -2.21 7.11 9.68
CA VAL A 84 -1.55 8.19 10.42
C VAL A 84 -0.21 7.72 11.00
N LEU A 85 -0.18 6.58 11.70
CA LEU A 85 1.04 6.06 12.34
C LEU A 85 2.15 5.74 11.34
N LEU A 86 1.81 5.19 10.18
CA LEU A 86 2.76 4.88 9.11
C LEU A 86 3.33 6.16 8.48
N LEU A 87 2.50 7.20 8.30
CA LEU A 87 2.95 8.51 7.81
C LEU A 87 3.76 9.31 8.84
N LEU A 88 3.43 9.20 10.13
CA LEU A 88 4.22 9.81 11.21
C LEU A 88 5.62 9.21 11.29
N SER A 89 5.77 7.95 10.92
CA SER A 89 7.06 7.23 10.90
C SER A 89 7.90 7.55 9.66
N ALA A 90 7.32 8.18 8.64
CA ALA A 90 8.02 8.53 7.41
C ALA A 90 8.95 9.73 7.60
N ASP A 91 10.18 9.64 7.10
CA ASP A 91 11.11 10.78 7.08
C ASP A 91 10.91 11.68 5.86
N LEU A 92 9.77 12.39 5.83
CA LEU A 92 9.42 13.28 4.71
C LEU A 92 10.37 14.50 4.59
N LYS A 93 11.04 14.90 5.67
CA LYS A 93 12.03 15.99 5.63
C LYS A 93 13.26 15.62 4.81
N SER A 94 13.63 14.35 4.81
CA SER A 94 14.76 13.86 4.03
C SER A 94 14.51 13.84 2.52
N LEU A 95 13.27 14.01 2.06
CA LEU A 95 12.94 14.14 0.63
C LEU A 95 13.69 15.29 -0.05
N ARG A 96 14.06 16.35 0.68
CA ARG A 96 14.87 17.46 0.15
C ARG A 96 16.26 17.03 -0.33
N HIS A 97 16.76 15.89 0.14
CA HIS A 97 18.04 15.32 -0.27
C HIS A 97 17.90 14.40 -1.49
N MET A 98 16.69 14.20 -2.03
CA MET A 98 16.52 13.49 -3.29
C MET A 98 17.15 14.27 -4.44
N GLY A 99 18.08 13.64 -5.15
CA GLY A 99 18.64 14.20 -6.38
C GLY A 99 17.58 14.34 -7.48
N LYS A 100 17.76 15.31 -8.37
CA LYS A 100 16.87 15.56 -9.52
C LYS A 100 16.51 14.28 -10.32
N PRO A 101 17.46 13.37 -10.63
CA PRO A 101 17.13 12.15 -11.37
C PRO A 101 16.13 11.26 -10.63
N ALA A 102 16.25 11.10 -9.31
CA ALA A 102 15.32 10.30 -8.52
C ALA A 102 13.91 10.93 -8.52
N LEU A 103 13.82 12.26 -8.36
CA LEU A 103 12.53 12.97 -8.37
C LEU A 103 11.83 12.85 -9.73
N ILE A 104 12.56 13.04 -10.84
CA ILE A 104 12.00 12.89 -12.19
C ILE A 104 11.56 11.44 -12.43
N SER A 105 12.36 10.45 -12.05
CA SER A 105 12.00 9.03 -12.18
C SER A 105 10.73 8.69 -11.40
N PHE A 106 10.59 9.19 -10.17
CA PHE A 106 9.40 8.99 -9.37
C PHE A 106 8.16 9.66 -10.00
N ALA A 107 8.31 10.87 -10.55
CA ALA A 107 7.23 11.56 -11.25
C ALA A 107 6.79 10.79 -12.50
N LEU A 108 7.73 10.28 -13.30
CA LEU A 108 7.45 9.42 -14.45
C LEU A 108 6.77 8.12 -14.02
N ALA A 109 7.23 7.50 -12.94
CA ALA A 109 6.65 6.29 -12.38
C ALA A 109 5.21 6.51 -11.90
N SER A 110 4.96 7.62 -11.19
CA SER A 110 3.63 7.98 -10.72
C SER A 110 2.66 8.29 -11.87
N LEU A 111 3.12 9.05 -12.87
CA LEU A 111 2.35 9.31 -14.08
C LEU A 111 2.06 8.02 -14.85
N GLY A 112 3.07 7.16 -15.01
CA GLY A 112 2.94 5.87 -15.67
C GLY A 112 1.94 4.96 -14.98
N THR A 113 1.94 4.93 -13.65
CA THR A 113 0.95 4.23 -12.84
C THR A 113 -0.46 4.79 -13.06
N ALA A 114 -0.64 6.11 -13.01
CA ALA A 114 -1.96 6.73 -13.19
C ALA A 114 -2.54 6.45 -14.59
N VAL A 115 -1.74 6.66 -15.64
CA VAL A 115 -2.12 6.39 -17.03
C VAL A 115 -2.38 4.89 -17.23
N GLY A 116 -1.51 4.04 -16.68
CA GLY A 116 -1.66 2.59 -16.72
C GLY A 116 -2.94 2.10 -16.04
N ALA A 117 -3.34 2.71 -14.93
CA ALA A 117 -4.57 2.35 -14.21
C ALA A 117 -5.81 2.73 -15.04
N ILE A 118 -5.81 3.92 -15.65
CA ILE A 118 -6.91 4.37 -16.52
C ILE A 118 -7.06 3.45 -17.73
N ILE A 119 -5.96 3.22 -18.48
CA ILE A 119 -6.00 2.38 -19.69
C ILE A 119 -6.29 0.92 -19.33
N GLY A 120 -5.65 0.41 -18.27
CA GLY A 120 -5.86 -0.96 -17.81
C GLY A 120 -7.32 -1.24 -17.49
N VAL A 121 -8.00 -0.32 -16.78
CA VAL A 121 -9.42 -0.47 -16.48
C VAL A 121 -10.28 -0.29 -17.72
N TRP A 122 -9.95 0.64 -18.61
CA TRP A 122 -10.71 0.79 -19.86
C TRP A 122 -10.77 -0.50 -20.68
N VAL A 123 -9.72 -1.33 -20.63
CA VAL A 123 -9.68 -2.65 -21.29
C VAL A 123 -10.39 -3.75 -20.51
N THR A 124 -10.38 -3.69 -19.17
CA THR A 124 -10.80 -4.81 -18.31
C THR A 124 -12.10 -4.56 -17.54
N ALA A 125 -12.71 -3.39 -17.68
CA ALA A 125 -13.88 -2.95 -16.90
C ALA A 125 -15.04 -3.94 -16.96
N ASP A 126 -15.38 -4.45 -18.15
CA ASP A 126 -16.50 -5.39 -18.31
C ASP A 126 -16.28 -6.70 -17.53
N GLY A 127 -15.05 -7.20 -17.53
CA GLY A 127 -14.70 -8.43 -16.82
C GLY A 127 -14.60 -8.22 -15.30
N ILE A 128 -14.11 -7.06 -14.85
CA ILE A 128 -14.06 -6.72 -13.41
C ILE A 128 -15.49 -6.45 -12.89
N GLY A 129 -16.28 -5.68 -13.62
CA GLY A 129 -17.65 -5.29 -13.29
C GLY A 129 -17.75 -3.91 -12.61
N ALA A 130 -18.81 -3.72 -11.82
CA ALA A 130 -19.16 -2.41 -11.23
C ALA A 130 -18.09 -1.78 -10.31
N GLU A 131 -17.14 -2.59 -9.82
CA GLU A 131 -16.06 -2.12 -8.95
C GLU A 131 -14.76 -1.79 -9.71
N ALA A 132 -14.77 -1.81 -11.05
CA ALA A 132 -13.58 -1.55 -11.86
C ALA A 132 -12.92 -0.20 -11.55
N TRP A 133 -13.71 0.87 -11.40
CA TRP A 133 -13.19 2.19 -11.04
C TRP A 133 -12.54 2.22 -9.64
N LYS A 134 -13.05 1.43 -8.69
CA LYS A 134 -12.46 1.32 -7.34
C LYS A 134 -11.09 0.64 -7.41
N ILE A 135 -11.00 -0.46 -8.15
CA ILE A 135 -9.75 -1.18 -8.42
C ILE A 135 -8.74 -0.28 -9.12
N ALA A 136 -9.17 0.52 -10.10
CA ALA A 136 -8.30 1.51 -10.78
C ALA A 136 -7.63 2.46 -9.77
N GLY A 137 -8.43 3.08 -8.90
CA GLY A 137 -7.93 4.02 -7.92
C GLY A 137 -7.09 3.36 -6.84
N GLN A 138 -7.51 2.19 -6.34
CA GLN A 138 -6.75 1.44 -5.33
C GLN A 138 -5.37 1.03 -5.83
N PHE A 139 -5.24 0.53 -7.06
CA PHE A 139 -3.95 0.15 -7.61
C PHE A 139 -3.13 1.35 -8.07
N CYS A 140 -3.77 2.45 -8.49
CA CYS A 140 -3.05 3.70 -8.67
C CYS A 140 -2.42 4.16 -7.35
N ALA A 141 -3.16 4.08 -6.24
CA ALA A 141 -2.65 4.39 -4.90
C ALA A 141 -1.54 3.43 -4.47
N SER A 142 -1.73 2.12 -4.69
CA SER A 142 -0.76 1.08 -4.34
C SER A 142 0.53 1.24 -5.12
N TYR A 143 0.47 1.44 -6.43
CA TYR A 143 1.66 1.56 -7.27
C TYR A 143 2.22 2.98 -7.36
N ILE A 144 1.78 3.85 -6.45
CA ILE A 144 2.47 5.11 -6.13
C ILE A 144 3.00 5.04 -4.70
N GLY A 145 2.26 4.47 -3.75
CA GLY A 145 2.55 4.51 -2.30
C GLY A 145 2.19 3.25 -1.50
N GLY A 146 2.31 2.07 -2.09
CA GLY A 146 2.24 0.76 -1.44
C GLY A 146 0.89 0.35 -0.87
N GLY A 147 0.88 -0.84 -0.24
CA GLY A 147 -0.33 -1.51 0.26
C GLY A 147 -1.10 -0.73 1.35
N VAL A 148 -0.45 0.21 2.04
CA VAL A 148 -1.13 1.11 2.99
C VAL A 148 -2.10 2.01 2.25
N ASN A 149 -1.67 2.54 1.10
CA ASN A 149 -2.51 3.39 0.25
C ASN A 149 -3.58 2.57 -0.49
N TYR A 150 -3.28 1.32 -0.85
CA TYR A 150 -4.28 0.36 -1.33
C TYR A 150 -5.42 0.16 -0.32
N ALA A 151 -5.08 -0.04 0.96
CA ALA A 151 -6.03 -0.20 2.05
C ALA A 151 -6.86 1.07 2.28
N ALA A 152 -6.17 2.22 2.34
CA ALA A 152 -6.75 3.53 2.55
C ALA A 152 -7.79 3.89 1.48
N VAL A 153 -7.43 3.73 0.20
CA VAL A 153 -8.34 4.00 -0.93
C VAL A 153 -9.44 2.94 -1.02
N GLY A 154 -9.15 1.68 -0.69
CA GLY A 154 -10.16 0.62 -0.65
C GLY A 154 -11.24 0.87 0.40
N ALA A 155 -10.85 1.35 1.58
CA ALA A 155 -11.78 1.78 2.61
C ALA A 155 -12.60 3.01 2.15
N ALA A 156 -11.94 4.03 1.59
CA ALA A 156 -12.61 5.24 1.12
C ALA A 156 -13.62 5.00 -0.02
N PHE A 157 -13.37 4.00 -0.87
CA PHE A 157 -14.29 3.62 -1.94
C PHE A 157 -15.27 2.51 -1.56
N HIS A 158 -15.21 2.02 -0.32
CA HIS A 158 -15.99 0.89 0.15
C HIS A 158 -15.90 -0.30 -0.82
N THR A 159 -14.68 -0.66 -1.22
CA THR A 159 -14.46 -1.82 -2.09
C THR A 159 -14.92 -3.08 -1.37
N SER A 160 -15.67 -3.94 -2.05
CA SER A 160 -16.13 -5.19 -1.46
C SER A 160 -14.94 -6.05 -0.97
N GLN A 161 -15.15 -6.79 0.11
CA GLN A 161 -14.13 -7.63 0.72
C GLN A 161 -13.57 -8.65 -0.28
N SER A 162 -14.44 -9.26 -1.08
CA SER A 162 -14.03 -10.20 -2.14
C SER A 162 -13.18 -9.52 -3.23
N MET A 163 -13.57 -8.33 -3.70
CA MET A 163 -12.79 -7.62 -4.74
C MET A 163 -11.46 -7.09 -4.17
N TYR A 164 -11.45 -6.63 -2.92
CA TYR A 164 -10.24 -6.24 -2.21
C TYR A 164 -9.26 -7.42 -2.05
N ALA A 165 -9.75 -8.58 -1.60
CA ALA A 165 -8.93 -9.79 -1.49
C ALA A 165 -8.41 -10.26 -2.85
N THR A 166 -9.23 -10.13 -3.90
CA THR A 166 -8.86 -10.42 -5.29
C THR A 166 -7.74 -9.52 -5.78
N GLY A 167 -7.86 -8.22 -5.57
CA GLY A 167 -6.80 -7.27 -5.86
C GLY A 167 -5.54 -7.59 -5.07
N ALA A 168 -5.61 -7.74 -3.74
CA ALA A 168 -4.44 -8.03 -2.91
C ALA A 168 -3.69 -9.29 -3.38
N ALA A 169 -4.39 -10.38 -3.69
CA ALA A 169 -3.78 -11.61 -4.20
C ALA A 169 -3.08 -11.40 -5.55
N ALA A 170 -3.75 -10.74 -6.50
CA ALA A 170 -3.16 -10.40 -7.79
C ALA A 170 -1.94 -9.48 -7.63
N ASP A 171 -2.00 -8.54 -6.68
CA ASP A 171 -0.95 -7.59 -6.37
C ASP A 171 0.32 -8.29 -5.93
N ASN A 172 0.21 -9.19 -4.95
CA ASN A 172 1.36 -9.92 -4.42
C ASN A 172 2.14 -10.68 -5.51
N ILE A 173 1.41 -11.32 -6.44
CA ILE A 173 2.00 -11.99 -7.59
C ILE A 173 2.70 -10.98 -8.50
N MET A 174 2.01 -9.88 -8.83
CA MET A 174 2.54 -8.84 -9.72
C MET A 174 3.79 -8.15 -9.12
N THR A 175 3.76 -7.73 -7.86
CA THR A 175 4.91 -7.10 -7.20
C THR A 175 6.13 -8.02 -7.17
N ASN A 176 5.93 -9.32 -6.92
CA ASN A 176 6.99 -10.32 -6.96
C ASN A 176 7.58 -10.48 -8.37
N LEU A 177 6.74 -10.59 -9.39
CA LEU A 177 7.17 -10.63 -10.80
C LEU A 177 7.91 -9.34 -11.19
N TRP A 178 7.40 -8.19 -10.76
CA TRP A 178 7.98 -6.89 -11.05
C TRP A 178 9.34 -6.70 -10.38
N MET A 179 9.50 -7.16 -9.14
CA MET A 179 10.80 -7.14 -8.45
C MET A 179 11.86 -7.95 -9.21
N VAL A 180 11.49 -9.09 -9.78
CA VAL A 180 12.38 -9.87 -10.65
C VAL A 180 12.67 -9.11 -11.95
N ALA A 181 11.66 -8.49 -12.56
CA ALA A 181 11.83 -7.71 -13.78
C ALA A 181 12.77 -6.51 -13.57
N THR A 182 12.56 -5.69 -12.53
CA THR A 182 13.41 -4.52 -12.21
C THR A 182 14.83 -4.91 -11.80
N ALA A 183 15.02 -6.13 -11.29
CA ALA A 183 16.35 -6.71 -11.04
C ALA A 183 17.11 -7.09 -12.33
N ILE A 184 16.41 -7.42 -13.41
CA ILE A 184 17.00 -7.89 -14.67
C ILE A 184 17.10 -6.77 -15.72
N LEU A 185 16.09 -5.92 -15.81
CA LEU A 185 15.94 -4.88 -16.83
C LEU A 185 17.17 -3.97 -16.98
N PRO A 186 17.80 -3.46 -15.91
CA PRO A 186 19.02 -2.65 -16.03
C PRO A 186 20.14 -3.34 -16.79
N SER A 187 20.36 -4.64 -16.56
CA SER A 187 21.39 -5.41 -17.27
C SER A 187 21.09 -5.55 -18.76
N LEU A 188 19.81 -5.72 -19.13
CA LEU A 188 19.38 -5.86 -20.52
C LEU A 188 19.41 -4.52 -21.27
N LEU A 189 19.07 -3.44 -20.57
CA LEU A 189 18.92 -2.10 -21.15
C LEU A 189 20.21 -1.29 -21.10
N ARG A 190 21.26 -1.72 -20.37
CA ARG A 190 22.53 -0.98 -20.20
C ARG A 190 23.18 -0.51 -21.50
N LYS A 191 23.00 -1.22 -22.62
CA LYS A 191 23.52 -0.81 -23.93
C LYS A 191 22.85 0.45 -24.48
N TYR A 192 21.62 0.73 -24.08
CA TYR A 192 20.78 1.81 -24.62
C TYR A 192 20.60 2.99 -23.66
N TYR A 193 21.10 2.89 -22.43
CA TYR A 193 20.91 3.86 -21.36
C TYR A 193 22.24 4.24 -20.71
N SER A 194 22.27 5.37 -20.00
CA SER A 194 23.33 5.63 -19.04
C SER A 194 23.23 4.68 -17.85
N SER A 195 24.35 4.48 -17.14
CA SER A 195 24.43 3.50 -16.06
C SER A 195 25.29 4.04 -14.94
N VAL A 196 24.89 3.74 -13.71
CA VAL A 196 25.63 4.12 -12.49
C VAL A 196 27.02 3.46 -12.45
N TYR A 197 27.23 2.38 -13.22
CA TYR A 197 28.52 1.67 -13.35
C TYR A 197 29.49 2.26 -14.40
N GLN A 198 29.36 3.53 -14.79
CA GLN A 198 30.35 4.15 -15.68
C GLN A 198 31.70 4.40 -14.95
N PRO A 199 32.85 4.11 -15.59
CA PRO A 199 34.16 4.39 -15.01
C PRO A 199 34.34 5.90 -14.80
N GLY A 200 34.71 6.31 -13.58
CA GLY A 200 34.98 7.71 -13.20
C GLY A 200 33.99 8.36 -12.23
N ARG A 201 32.89 7.69 -11.85
CA ARG A 201 31.99 8.16 -10.77
C ARG A 201 32.44 7.58 -9.42
N HIS A 202 32.97 8.45 -8.54
CA HIS A 202 33.15 8.10 -7.14
C HIS A 202 31.77 7.94 -6.48
N VAL A 203 31.47 6.72 -6.05
CA VAL A 203 30.31 6.42 -5.22
C VAL A 203 30.74 6.67 -3.77
N GLU A 204 30.25 7.74 -3.16
CA GLU A 204 30.34 7.89 -1.70
C GLU A 204 29.70 6.66 -1.06
N LYS A 205 30.42 6.03 -0.13
CA LYS A 205 29.85 5.00 0.73
C LYS A 205 28.75 5.67 1.55
N ALA A 206 27.49 5.46 1.17
CA ALA A 206 26.38 5.75 2.06
C ALA A 206 26.55 4.85 3.29
N GLU A 207 26.69 5.45 4.47
CA GLU A 207 26.78 4.74 5.75
C GLU A 207 25.57 3.81 5.92
N GLU A 208 25.84 2.59 6.38
CA GLU A 208 24.89 1.48 6.57
C GLU A 208 23.87 1.73 7.70
N ASP A 209 23.64 2.97 8.11
CA ASP A 209 22.94 3.30 9.36
C ASP A 209 21.40 3.17 9.28
N TYR A 210 20.86 2.79 8.13
CA TYR A 210 19.41 2.57 7.95
C TYR A 210 18.88 1.29 8.63
N GLN A 211 19.75 0.38 9.10
CA GLN A 211 19.34 -0.91 9.68
C GLN A 211 19.43 -1.02 11.21
N LYS A 212 19.76 0.06 11.94
CA LYS A 212 19.70 -0.03 13.41
C LYS A 212 18.25 -0.24 13.85
N LYS A 213 17.98 -1.42 14.42
CA LYS A 213 16.74 -1.69 15.12
C LYS A 213 16.56 -0.60 16.18
N LYS A 214 15.51 0.19 16.01
CA LYS A 214 15.14 1.24 16.95
C LYS A 214 14.48 0.58 18.16
N GLU A 215 14.99 0.83 19.35
CA GLU A 215 14.31 0.41 20.58
C GLU A 215 13.00 1.17 20.71
N ILE A 216 11.91 0.44 20.96
CA ILE A 216 10.57 1.02 21.15
C ILE A 216 10.30 1.09 22.64
N SER A 217 10.09 2.29 23.16
CA SER A 217 9.68 2.49 24.55
C SER A 217 8.16 2.59 24.68
N ILE A 218 7.64 2.36 25.88
CA ILE A 218 6.21 2.58 26.19
C ILE A 218 5.85 4.06 25.95
N TYR A 219 6.76 4.98 26.27
CA TYR A 219 6.56 6.41 26.04
C TYR A 219 6.34 6.71 24.55
N ASP A 220 7.13 6.09 23.68
CA ASP A 220 6.97 6.26 22.23
C ASP A 220 5.58 5.79 21.77
N MET A 221 5.15 4.61 22.23
CA MET A 221 3.83 4.05 21.90
C MET A 221 2.69 4.98 22.37
N VAL A 222 2.77 5.51 23.58
CA VAL A 222 1.75 6.41 24.14
C VAL A 222 1.66 7.71 23.36
N ILE A 223 2.78 8.33 23.02
CA ILE A 223 2.77 9.56 22.21
C ILE A 223 2.23 9.29 20.81
N LEU A 224 2.68 8.23 20.17
CA LEU A 224 2.20 7.85 18.83
C LEU A 224 0.70 7.62 18.83
N ALA A 225 0.18 6.88 19.82
CA ALA A 225 -1.25 6.68 19.98
C ALA A 225 -1.98 8.02 20.19
N ALA A 226 -1.53 8.85 21.13
CA ALA A 226 -2.16 10.14 21.43
C ALA A 226 -2.23 11.03 20.18
N VAL A 227 -1.11 11.19 19.46
CA VAL A 227 -1.07 11.99 18.23
C VAL A 227 -1.97 11.39 17.15
N ALA A 228 -1.93 10.06 16.96
CA ALA A 228 -2.76 9.40 15.95
C ALA A 228 -4.26 9.60 16.22
N PHE A 229 -4.72 9.40 17.45
CA PHE A 229 -6.11 9.62 17.84
C PHE A 229 -6.52 11.09 17.69
N VAL A 230 -5.66 12.03 18.07
CA VAL A 230 -5.94 13.47 17.89
C VAL A 230 -6.06 13.81 16.40
N VAL A 231 -5.18 13.29 15.55
CA VAL A 231 -5.25 13.51 14.10
C VAL A 231 -6.56 12.99 13.53
N VAL A 232 -6.96 11.76 13.86
CA VAL A 232 -8.22 11.17 13.39
C VAL A 232 -9.41 11.99 13.88
N ALA A 233 -9.50 12.29 15.18
CA ALA A 233 -10.61 13.05 15.75
C ALA A 233 -10.72 14.47 15.17
N VAL A 234 -9.59 15.17 14.99
CA VAL A 234 -9.56 16.50 14.37
C VAL A 234 -9.96 16.42 12.90
N SER A 235 -9.54 15.38 12.19
CA SER A 235 -9.92 15.16 10.79
C SER A 235 -11.43 14.97 10.66
N ASP A 236 -12.02 14.09 11.47
CA ASP A 236 -13.46 13.81 11.43
C ASP A 236 -14.31 15.00 11.85
N TRP A 237 -13.79 15.83 12.75
CA TRP A 237 -14.46 17.05 13.16
C TRP A 237 -14.38 18.16 12.09
N LEU A 238 -13.21 18.37 11.48
CA LEU A 238 -12.98 19.46 10.51
C LEU A 238 -13.48 19.13 9.10
N ALA A 239 -13.35 17.88 8.66
CA ALA A 239 -13.72 17.43 7.32
C ALA A 239 -15.15 17.86 6.91
N PRO A 240 -16.22 17.60 7.70
CA PRO A 240 -17.57 17.98 7.30
C PRO A 240 -17.76 19.50 7.27
N ILE A 241 -17.09 20.25 8.15
CA ILE A 241 -17.16 21.71 8.20
C ILE A 241 -16.55 22.30 6.92
N ILE A 242 -15.36 21.85 6.55
CA ILE A 242 -14.66 22.37 5.37
C ILE A 242 -15.34 21.89 4.09
N ASN A 243 -15.71 20.61 3.99
CA ASN A 243 -16.43 20.06 2.84
C ASN A 243 -17.72 20.84 2.54
N LYS A 244 -18.48 21.19 3.60
CA LYS A 244 -19.68 22.03 3.47
C LYS A 244 -19.34 23.45 2.98
N GLY A 245 -18.27 24.04 3.49
CA GLY A 245 -17.83 25.38 3.10
C GLY A 245 -17.36 25.49 1.64
N ILE A 246 -16.70 24.45 1.13
CA ILE A 246 -16.21 24.40 -0.27
C ILE A 246 -17.25 23.85 -1.26
N GLY A 247 -18.32 23.21 -0.76
CA GLY A 247 -19.37 22.60 -1.60
C GLY A 247 -18.91 21.32 -2.32
N PHE A 248 -17.85 20.68 -1.85
CA PHE A 248 -17.28 19.46 -2.43
C PHE A 248 -16.91 18.47 -1.32
N GLU A 249 -17.24 17.20 -1.51
CA GLU A 249 -16.98 16.15 -0.52
C GLU A 249 -15.58 15.56 -0.74
N ILE A 250 -14.64 15.95 0.13
CA ILE A 250 -13.30 15.34 0.19
C ILE A 250 -13.37 14.13 1.14
N PRO A 251 -12.97 12.91 0.70
CA PRO A 251 -12.98 11.71 1.55
C PRO A 251 -12.10 11.86 2.80
N SER A 252 -12.54 11.29 3.94
CA SER A 252 -11.84 11.38 5.23
C SER A 252 -10.38 10.93 5.17
N VAL A 253 -10.07 9.96 4.30
CA VAL A 253 -8.70 9.47 4.07
C VAL A 253 -7.72 10.58 3.66
N ILE A 254 -8.19 11.55 2.88
CA ILE A 254 -7.39 12.69 2.45
C ILE A 254 -7.13 13.63 3.63
N TRP A 255 -8.08 13.79 4.53
CA TRP A 255 -7.90 14.58 5.75
C TRP A 255 -6.88 13.93 6.70
N TYR A 256 -7.01 12.63 6.99
CA TYR A 256 -6.07 11.89 7.84
C TYR A 256 -4.64 12.00 7.31
N THR A 257 -4.47 11.80 6.01
CA THR A 257 -3.15 11.86 5.35
C THR A 257 -2.60 13.28 5.34
N THR A 258 -3.43 14.30 5.04
CA THR A 258 -3.00 15.70 5.04
C THR A 258 -2.48 16.12 6.41
N PHE A 259 -3.24 15.87 7.47
CA PHE A 259 -2.84 16.26 8.82
C PHE A 259 -1.62 15.46 9.32
N ALA A 260 -1.54 14.16 9.02
CA ALA A 260 -0.36 13.37 9.34
C ALA A 260 0.90 13.91 8.63
N ILE A 261 0.82 14.24 7.34
CA ILE A 261 1.92 14.84 6.56
C ILE A 261 2.34 16.18 7.17
N LEU A 262 1.38 17.06 7.50
CA LEU A 262 1.67 18.35 8.12
C LEU A 262 2.42 18.16 9.44
N ILE A 263 1.97 17.25 10.31
CA ILE A 263 2.67 16.94 11.56
C ILE A 263 4.08 16.43 11.28
N THR A 264 4.25 15.46 10.38
CA THR A 264 5.56 14.92 10.03
C THR A 264 6.51 15.99 9.47
N LEU A 265 6.00 16.96 8.70
CA LEU A 265 6.78 18.06 8.13
C LEU A 265 7.14 19.15 9.14
N PHE A 266 6.26 19.45 10.09
CA PHE A 266 6.47 20.56 11.04
C PHE A 266 6.99 20.13 12.41
N THR A 267 6.96 18.83 12.72
CA THR A 267 7.41 18.28 14.02
C THR A 267 8.48 17.18 13.81
N PRO A 268 9.22 16.77 14.85
CA PRO A 268 10.18 15.66 14.75
C PRO A 268 9.53 14.29 15.03
N MET A 269 8.24 14.10 14.74
CA MET A 269 7.52 12.85 15.05
C MET A 269 8.11 11.61 14.40
N ASN A 270 8.81 11.75 13.27
CA ASN A 270 9.56 10.66 12.63
C ASN A 270 10.72 10.11 13.47
N ARG A 271 11.10 10.79 14.56
CA ARG A 271 12.10 10.34 15.54
C ARG A 271 11.51 9.46 16.64
N VAL A 272 10.19 9.46 16.81
CA VAL A 272 9.50 8.61 17.78
C VAL A 272 9.41 7.19 17.21
N ASN A 273 9.88 6.20 17.96
CA ASN A 273 10.02 4.83 17.46
C ASN A 273 8.72 4.03 17.61
N GLY A 274 8.47 3.05 16.75
CA GLY A 274 7.32 2.14 16.92
C GLY A 274 6.09 2.45 16.06
N GLY A 275 6.03 3.60 15.38
CA GLY A 275 4.84 3.97 14.61
C GLY A 275 4.60 3.05 13.41
N ALA A 276 5.68 2.58 12.76
CA ALA A 276 5.56 1.62 11.67
C ALA A 276 5.11 0.24 12.16
N GLU A 277 5.59 -0.19 13.32
CA GLU A 277 5.24 -1.46 13.95
C GLU A 277 3.77 -1.47 14.40
N TRP A 278 3.34 -0.43 15.11
CA TRP A 278 1.95 -0.26 15.53
C TRP A 278 1.00 -0.09 14.35
N GLY A 279 1.36 0.75 13.39
CA GLY A 279 0.56 0.97 12.20
C GLY A 279 0.40 -0.31 11.37
N ASN A 280 1.47 -1.08 11.20
CA ASN A 280 1.39 -2.38 10.51
C ASN A 280 0.52 -3.38 11.28
N PHE A 281 0.60 -3.44 12.61
CA PHE A 281 -0.26 -4.31 13.40
C PHE A 281 -1.75 -4.01 13.17
N LEU A 282 -2.15 -2.75 13.26
CA LEU A 282 -3.52 -2.30 13.00
C LEU A 282 -3.94 -2.60 11.56
N LEU A 283 -3.06 -2.37 10.60
CA LEU A 283 -3.32 -2.66 9.19
C LEU A 283 -3.58 -4.16 8.94
N HIS A 284 -2.83 -5.06 9.60
CA HIS A 284 -3.08 -6.50 9.50
C HIS A 284 -4.37 -6.91 10.21
N PHE A 285 -4.78 -6.21 11.26
CA PHE A 285 -6.09 -6.40 11.87
C PHE A 285 -7.21 -6.11 10.88
N PHE A 286 -7.11 -4.99 10.14
CA PHE A 286 -8.00 -4.68 9.03
C PHE A 286 -7.95 -5.74 7.91
N PHE A 287 -6.76 -6.23 7.53
CA PHE A 287 -6.66 -7.31 6.53
C PHE A 287 -7.38 -8.58 6.97
N ALA A 288 -7.35 -8.91 8.26
CA ALA A 288 -8.06 -10.07 8.79
C ALA A 288 -9.57 -9.92 8.64
N THR A 289 -10.11 -8.71 8.86
CA THR A 289 -11.55 -8.43 8.68
C THR A 289 -11.95 -8.44 7.21
N MET A 290 -11.11 -7.97 6.30
CA MET A 290 -11.32 -8.11 4.85
C MET A 290 -11.34 -9.57 4.42
N GLY A 291 -10.43 -10.40 4.97
CA GLY A 291 -10.46 -11.85 4.79
C GLY A 291 -11.77 -12.48 5.26
N ALA A 292 -12.24 -12.11 6.45
CA ALA A 292 -13.48 -12.62 7.04
C ALA A 292 -14.77 -12.23 6.28
N GLY A 293 -14.70 -11.37 5.27
CA GLY A 293 -15.82 -11.03 4.38
C GLY A 293 -15.67 -11.62 2.98
N THR A 294 -14.61 -12.37 2.73
CA THR A 294 -14.26 -12.85 1.39
C THR A 294 -14.91 -14.19 1.07
N ILE A 295 -15.52 -14.27 -0.10
CA ILE A 295 -15.99 -15.53 -0.68
C ILE A 295 -14.91 -16.05 -1.63
N LEU A 296 -14.33 -17.21 -1.30
CA LEU A 296 -13.18 -17.76 -2.05
C LEU A 296 -13.48 -18.04 -3.53
N SER A 297 -14.73 -18.33 -3.90
CA SER A 297 -15.09 -18.57 -5.31
C SER A 297 -14.95 -17.30 -6.16
N THR A 298 -15.27 -16.11 -5.61
CA THR A 298 -15.13 -14.83 -6.32
C THR A 298 -13.67 -14.52 -6.65
N LEU A 299 -12.75 -14.90 -5.76
CA LEU A 299 -11.31 -14.73 -5.96
C LEU A 299 -10.81 -15.48 -7.21
N VAL A 300 -11.30 -16.70 -7.42
CA VAL A 300 -10.93 -17.53 -8.57
C VAL A 300 -11.55 -17.01 -9.86
N ASP A 301 -12.80 -16.55 -9.81
CA ASP A 301 -13.53 -16.05 -10.97
C ASP A 301 -12.95 -14.70 -11.48
N LYS A 302 -12.76 -13.74 -10.57
CA LYS A 302 -12.31 -12.38 -10.92
C LYS A 302 -10.79 -12.23 -10.95
N GLY A 303 -10.05 -13.14 -10.32
CA GLY A 303 -8.58 -13.11 -10.24
C GLY A 303 -7.89 -12.94 -11.60
N PRO A 304 -8.21 -13.76 -12.63
CA PRO A 304 -7.54 -13.66 -13.93
C PRO A 304 -7.69 -12.29 -14.61
N VAL A 305 -8.88 -11.69 -14.59
CA VAL A 305 -9.10 -10.39 -15.23
C VAL A 305 -8.48 -9.24 -14.43
N VAL A 306 -8.50 -9.31 -13.09
CA VAL A 306 -7.80 -8.35 -12.24
C VAL A 306 -6.28 -8.46 -12.43
N PHE A 307 -5.74 -9.67 -12.60
CA PHE A 307 -4.33 -9.85 -12.92
C PHE A 307 -3.97 -9.30 -14.30
N LEU A 308 -4.82 -9.51 -15.32
CA LEU A 308 -4.65 -8.91 -16.64
C LEU A 308 -4.64 -7.37 -16.56
N PHE A 309 -5.52 -6.78 -15.76
CA PHE A 309 -5.51 -5.35 -15.47
C PHE A 309 -4.14 -4.89 -14.96
N LEU A 310 -3.55 -5.60 -13.99
CA LEU A 310 -2.23 -5.27 -13.46
C LEU A 310 -1.12 -5.44 -14.49
N VAL A 311 -1.18 -6.45 -15.34
CA VAL A 311 -0.21 -6.64 -16.43
C VAL A 311 -0.21 -5.43 -17.35
N ILE A 312 -1.39 -4.93 -17.74
CA ILE A 312 -1.52 -3.74 -18.58
C ILE A 312 -1.01 -2.50 -17.84
N LEU A 313 -1.43 -2.31 -16.58
CA LEU A 313 -1.00 -1.18 -15.76
C LEU A 313 0.52 -1.13 -15.65
N VAL A 314 1.15 -2.22 -15.19
CA VAL A 314 2.60 -2.30 -14.98
C VAL A 314 3.34 -2.23 -16.32
N GLY A 315 2.79 -2.78 -17.40
CA GLY A 315 3.35 -2.64 -18.74
C GLY A 315 3.41 -1.18 -19.21
N ILE A 316 2.34 -0.42 -19.01
CA ILE A 316 2.29 1.01 -19.36
C ILE A 316 3.19 1.83 -18.44
N HIS A 317 3.19 1.53 -17.14
CA HIS A 317 4.11 2.10 -16.19
C HIS A 317 5.57 1.90 -16.63
N ALA A 318 5.95 0.67 -16.98
CA ALA A 318 7.29 0.33 -17.46
C ALA A 318 7.63 1.10 -18.74
N PHE A 319 6.70 1.14 -19.69
CA PHE A 319 6.89 1.87 -20.94
C PHE A 319 7.15 3.36 -20.69
N ILE A 320 6.39 3.99 -19.79
CA ILE A 320 6.57 5.40 -19.47
C ILE A 320 7.88 5.63 -18.73
N VAL A 321 8.16 4.86 -17.67
CA VAL A 321 9.38 5.03 -16.85
C VAL A 321 10.64 4.83 -17.68
N PHE A 322 10.77 3.70 -18.36
CA PHE A 322 11.97 3.39 -19.12
C PHE A 322 12.01 4.21 -20.42
N GLY A 323 10.91 4.27 -21.17
CA GLY A 323 10.83 4.99 -22.44
C GLY A 323 11.14 6.49 -22.31
N PHE A 324 10.42 7.19 -21.43
CA PHE A 324 10.62 8.64 -21.24
C PHE A 324 11.85 8.92 -20.37
N GLY A 325 12.18 8.04 -19.41
CA GLY A 325 13.40 8.16 -18.59
C GLY A 325 14.68 8.23 -19.44
N LYS A 326 14.67 7.58 -20.61
CA LYS A 326 15.73 7.68 -21.61
C LYS A 326 15.95 9.11 -22.11
N TRP A 327 14.88 9.86 -22.37
CA TRP A 327 14.97 11.24 -22.88
C TRP A 327 15.57 12.19 -21.85
N PHE A 328 15.36 11.92 -20.56
CA PHE A 328 15.97 12.67 -19.47
C PHE A 328 17.40 12.22 -19.14
N LYS A 329 17.96 11.25 -19.89
CA LYS A 329 19.32 10.69 -19.68
C LYS A 329 19.53 10.19 -18.24
N ILE A 330 18.49 9.57 -17.66
CA ILE A 330 18.56 9.01 -16.31
C ILE A 330 19.15 7.61 -16.38
N ASP A 331 20.00 7.28 -15.41
CA ASP A 331 20.60 5.96 -15.31
C ASP A 331 19.53 4.88 -15.11
N VAL A 332 19.65 3.77 -15.84
CA VAL A 332 18.64 2.72 -15.84
C VAL A 332 18.43 2.09 -14.45
N GLU A 333 19.47 2.05 -13.62
CA GLU A 333 19.37 1.59 -12.23
C GLU A 333 18.51 2.54 -11.38
N VAL A 334 18.59 3.86 -11.61
CA VAL A 334 17.74 4.85 -10.92
C VAL A 334 16.27 4.66 -11.33
N LEU A 335 16.02 4.43 -12.62
CA LEU A 335 14.67 4.16 -13.15
C LEU A 335 14.09 2.88 -12.54
N ALA A 336 14.89 1.80 -12.47
CA ALA A 336 14.47 0.54 -11.88
C ALA A 336 14.17 0.67 -10.37
N VAL A 337 15.03 1.38 -9.62
CA VAL A 337 14.79 1.63 -8.18
C VAL A 337 13.57 2.51 -7.96
N ALA A 338 13.36 3.54 -8.78
CA ALA A 338 12.17 4.39 -8.72
C ALA A 338 10.88 3.60 -9.00
N SER A 339 10.88 2.81 -10.07
CA SER A 339 9.74 1.95 -10.42
C SER A 339 9.46 0.91 -9.32
N GLN A 340 10.49 0.33 -8.73
CA GLN A 340 10.33 -0.60 -7.62
C GLN A 340 9.81 0.09 -6.36
N ALA A 341 10.26 1.30 -6.06
CA ALA A 341 9.79 2.09 -4.93
C ALA A 341 8.30 2.44 -5.06
N THR A 342 7.82 2.66 -6.28
CA THR A 342 6.40 2.92 -6.54
C THR A 342 5.55 1.66 -6.53
N VAL A 343 5.94 0.59 -7.23
CA VAL A 343 5.14 -0.65 -7.36
C VAL A 343 5.20 -1.51 -6.09
N GLY A 344 6.35 -1.53 -5.40
CA GLY A 344 6.57 -2.40 -4.23
C GLY A 344 6.90 -1.66 -2.93
N GLY A 345 7.01 -0.33 -2.94
CA GLY A 345 7.27 0.46 -1.73
C GLY A 345 8.75 0.55 -1.28
N PRO A 346 9.02 1.29 -0.19
CA PRO A 346 10.38 1.58 0.29
C PRO A 346 11.21 0.33 0.61
N SER A 347 10.58 -0.69 1.21
CA SER A 347 11.25 -1.92 1.65
C SER A 347 11.77 -2.76 0.48
N THR A 348 10.97 -2.90 -0.59
CA THR A 348 11.39 -3.68 -1.77
C THR A 348 12.37 -2.91 -2.65
N ALA A 349 12.28 -1.58 -2.70
CA ALA A 349 13.30 -0.74 -3.34
C ALA A 349 14.67 -0.86 -2.64
N LEU A 350 14.68 -0.85 -1.30
CA LEU A 350 15.89 -1.12 -0.52
C LEU A 350 16.43 -2.52 -0.80
N ALA A 351 15.57 -3.54 -0.83
CA ALA A 351 15.96 -4.92 -1.13
C ALA A 351 16.57 -5.05 -2.54
N LEU A 352 15.97 -4.41 -3.54
CA LEU A 352 16.48 -4.37 -4.91
C LEU A 352 17.86 -3.70 -4.97
N ALA A 353 17.98 -2.48 -4.45
CA ALA A 353 19.24 -1.73 -4.46
C ALA A 353 20.35 -2.47 -3.71
N SER A 354 20.03 -3.07 -2.55
CA SER A 354 21.00 -3.82 -1.74
C SER A 354 21.45 -5.11 -2.44
N SER A 355 20.51 -5.90 -2.96
CA SER A 355 20.81 -7.16 -3.65
C SER A 355 21.64 -6.96 -4.92
N LYS A 356 21.45 -5.83 -5.60
CA LYS A 356 22.21 -5.45 -6.80
C LYS A 356 23.45 -4.62 -6.51
N ARG A 357 23.74 -4.33 -5.24
CA ARG A 357 24.87 -3.49 -4.79
C ARG A 357 24.85 -2.07 -5.39
N TRP A 358 23.66 -1.52 -5.62
CA TRP A 358 23.45 -0.12 -6.00
C TRP A 358 23.38 0.75 -4.75
N VAL A 359 24.47 0.78 -3.97
CA VAL A 359 24.51 1.38 -2.62
C VAL A 359 24.08 2.85 -2.63
N SER A 360 24.49 3.62 -3.64
CA SER A 360 24.09 5.03 -3.81
C SER A 360 22.59 5.23 -4.05
N LEU A 361 21.84 4.17 -4.41
CA LEU A 361 20.41 4.23 -4.68
C LEU A 361 19.56 3.75 -3.51
N ILE A 362 20.16 3.26 -2.42
CA ILE A 362 19.41 2.83 -1.22
C ILE A 362 18.62 3.99 -0.64
N THR A 363 19.29 5.09 -0.26
CA THR A 363 18.63 6.25 0.33
C THR A 363 17.62 6.89 -0.61
N PRO A 364 17.95 7.20 -1.89
CA PRO A 364 16.95 7.70 -2.84
C PRO A 364 15.75 6.76 -3.04
N GLY A 365 15.97 5.45 -3.08
CA GLY A 365 14.92 4.44 -3.25
C GLY A 365 13.91 4.44 -2.11
N VAL A 366 14.41 4.46 -0.86
CA VAL A 366 13.55 4.55 0.33
C VAL A 366 12.77 5.86 0.32
N LEU A 367 13.43 6.99 0.06
CA LEU A 367 12.80 8.30 0.01
C LEU A 367 11.69 8.39 -1.05
N MET A 368 11.90 7.83 -2.25
CA MET A 368 10.86 7.75 -3.28
C MET A 368 9.64 6.96 -2.79
N GLY A 369 9.84 5.83 -2.10
CA GLY A 369 8.72 5.08 -1.54
C GLY A 369 7.97 5.85 -0.45
N LEU A 370 8.67 6.61 0.39
CA LEU A 370 8.07 7.45 1.42
C LEU A 370 7.29 8.63 0.82
N LEU A 371 7.81 9.24 -0.26
CA LEU A 371 7.07 10.23 -1.04
C LEU A 371 5.79 9.61 -1.61
N GLY A 372 5.89 8.37 -2.09
CA GLY A 372 4.76 7.55 -2.50
C GLY A 372 3.66 7.44 -1.44
N TYR A 373 4.04 7.11 -0.19
CA TYR A 373 3.10 7.06 0.93
C TYR A 373 2.33 8.36 1.10
N ALA A 374 3.03 9.49 1.00
CA ALA A 374 2.42 10.81 1.16
C ALA A 374 1.42 11.16 0.04
N ILE A 375 1.68 10.80 -1.22
CA ILE A 375 0.85 11.26 -2.36
C ILE A 375 -0.12 10.22 -2.93
N GLY A 376 0.10 8.92 -2.66
CA GLY A 376 -0.63 7.85 -3.35
C GLY A 376 -2.14 7.87 -3.09
N ASN A 377 -2.58 8.23 -1.89
CA ASN A 377 -4.00 8.35 -1.59
C ASN A 377 -4.69 9.43 -2.44
N TYR A 378 -4.05 10.58 -2.63
CA TYR A 378 -4.58 11.67 -3.47
C TYR A 378 -4.69 11.22 -4.93
N ALA A 379 -3.63 10.61 -5.46
CA ALA A 379 -3.61 10.12 -6.83
C ALA A 379 -4.67 9.02 -7.06
N GLY A 380 -4.77 8.06 -6.15
CA GLY A 380 -5.73 6.97 -6.23
C GLY A 380 -7.18 7.43 -6.14
N ILE A 381 -7.50 8.34 -5.21
CA ILE A 381 -8.83 8.94 -5.11
C ILE A 381 -9.18 9.72 -6.37
N ALA A 382 -8.24 10.51 -6.90
CA ALA A 382 -8.46 11.27 -8.13
C ALA A 382 -8.69 10.37 -9.34
N VAL A 383 -7.82 9.37 -9.56
CA VAL A 383 -7.94 8.43 -10.69
C VAL A 383 -9.20 7.59 -10.57
N GLY A 384 -9.52 7.05 -9.39
CA GLY A 384 -10.73 6.24 -9.21
C GLY A 384 -12.00 7.03 -9.53
N ASN A 385 -12.12 8.26 -9.03
CA ASN A 385 -13.26 9.12 -9.35
C ASN A 385 -13.30 9.54 -10.82
N TRP A 386 -12.15 9.80 -11.44
CA TRP A 386 -12.10 10.11 -12.88
C TRP A 386 -12.55 8.91 -13.72
N VAL A 387 -12.05 7.70 -13.43
CA VAL A 387 -12.47 6.47 -14.11
C VAL A 387 -13.95 6.20 -13.89
N LYS A 388 -14.48 6.45 -12.68
CA LYS A 388 -15.91 6.35 -12.41
C LYS A 388 -16.74 7.23 -13.35
N LEU A 389 -16.30 8.47 -13.60
CA LEU A 389 -16.95 9.37 -14.56
C LEU A 389 -16.82 8.93 -16.02
N LEU A 390 -15.78 8.15 -16.37
CA LEU A 390 -15.56 7.67 -17.74
C LEU A 390 -16.33 6.38 -18.06
N LEU A 391 -16.64 5.57 -17.04
CA LEU A 391 -17.36 4.30 -17.18
C LEU A 391 -18.89 4.45 -17.04
N HIS A 392 -19.37 5.61 -16.61
CA HIS A 392 -20.77 6.01 -16.62
C HIS A 392 -21.06 6.83 -17.88
#